data_AF-K9JT09-F1
#
_entry.id   AF-K9JT09-F1
#
_cell.length_a   1.000
_cell.length_b   1.000
_cell.length_c   1.000
_cell.angle_alpha   90.00
_cell.angle_beta   90.00
_cell.angle_gamma   90.00
#
_symmetry.space_group_name_H-M   'P 1'
#
loop_
_entity.id
_entity.type
_entity.pdbx_description
1 polymer ?
#
loop_
_entity_poly.entity_id
_entity_poly.type
_entity_poly.pdbx_seq_one_letter_code
_entity_poly.pdbx_strand_id
1 'polypeptide(L)'
;PDFGGFLVKANSEGEPGPQDFGRSHADGANMLAGVLKPHKGIVMWRAFVYNPQSSDRANQACEEFMPLDGQFADNVIIQIKNGPIDFQPREP
;
A
#
# COMPACT_ATOMS: atom_id res chain seq x y z
N PRO A 1 18.73 19.81 -3.79
CA PRO A 1 18.12 18.63 -3.15
C PRO A 1 16.79 18.29 -3.82
N ASP A 2 16.66 17.05 -4.29
CA ASP A 2 15.66 16.56 -5.24
C ASP A 2 15.25 15.09 -4.96
N PHE A 3 15.34 14.66 -3.69
CA PHE A 3 14.90 13.33 -3.27
C PHE A 3 13.41 13.10 -3.58
N GLY A 4 13.12 12.00 -4.30
CA GLY A 4 11.77 11.73 -4.82
C GLY A 4 10.75 11.29 -3.78
N GLY A 5 11.16 10.54 -2.75
CA GLY A 5 10.25 10.04 -1.71
C GLY A 5 10.47 8.57 -1.37
N PHE A 6 9.44 7.91 -0.83
CA PHE A 6 9.54 6.54 -0.32
C PHE A 6 8.76 5.52 -1.14
N LEU A 7 9.28 4.29 -1.19
CA LEU A 7 8.56 3.10 -1.58
C LEU A 7 8.31 2.25 -0.34
N VAL A 8 7.08 1.80 -0.11
CA VAL A 8 6.69 1.12 1.12
C VAL A 8 5.99 -0.21 0.82
N LYS A 9 6.50 -1.30 1.43
CA LYS A 9 5.81 -2.58 1.62
C LYS A 9 5.49 -2.68 3.12
N ALA A 10 4.22 -2.83 3.48
CA ALA A 10 3.79 -2.84 4.88
C ALA A 10 2.63 -3.83 5.05
N ASN A 11 2.58 -4.50 6.21
CA ASN A 11 1.63 -5.58 6.54
C ASN A 11 1.51 -6.63 5.42
N SER A 12 2.66 -7.10 4.94
CA SER A 12 2.73 -8.06 3.84
C SER A 12 3.93 -8.99 4.03
N GLU A 13 3.67 -10.30 4.06
CA GLU A 13 4.69 -11.35 4.16
C GLU A 13 5.63 -11.20 5.37
N GLY A 14 5.09 -10.77 6.52
CA GLY A 14 5.83 -10.57 7.77
C GLY A 14 6.51 -9.20 7.89
N GLU A 15 6.41 -8.34 6.87
CA GLU A 15 6.85 -6.95 6.99
C GLU A 15 5.90 -6.16 7.91
N PRO A 16 6.46 -5.33 8.81
CA PRO A 16 5.67 -4.56 9.77
C PRO A 16 4.82 -3.51 9.06
N GLY A 17 3.78 -3.03 9.73
CA GLY A 17 2.99 -1.94 9.22
C GLY A 17 1.87 -1.45 10.14
N PRO A 18 1.07 -0.48 9.67
CA PRO A 18 0.02 0.16 10.47
C PRO A 18 -0.97 -0.81 11.13
N GLN A 19 -1.31 -1.92 10.49
CA GLN A 19 -2.31 -2.87 11.02
C GLN A 19 -1.82 -3.57 12.30
N ASP A 20 -0.51 -3.68 12.51
CA ASP A 20 0.08 -4.23 13.76
C ASP A 20 -0.27 -3.36 14.97
N PHE A 21 -0.66 -2.11 14.72
CA PHE A 21 -1.05 -1.11 15.71
C PHE A 21 -2.53 -0.73 15.60
N GLY A 22 -3.35 -1.54 14.92
CA GLY A 22 -4.77 -1.29 14.73
C GLY A 22 -5.09 -0.06 13.88
N ARG A 23 -4.21 0.27 12.92
CA ARG A 23 -4.37 1.39 11.98
C ARG A 23 -4.50 0.91 10.54
N SER A 24 -5.12 1.72 9.69
CA SER A 24 -5.31 1.42 8.27
C SER A 24 -4.06 1.73 7.45
N HIS A 25 -4.01 1.24 6.20
CA HIS A 25 -2.99 1.65 5.24
C HIS A 25 -3.04 3.16 4.96
N ALA A 26 -4.22 3.77 4.94
CA ALA A 26 -4.38 5.21 4.77
C ALA A 26 -3.73 5.99 5.92
N ASP A 27 -3.93 5.55 7.18
CA ASP A 27 -3.30 6.19 8.35
C ASP A 27 -1.76 6.18 8.23
N GLY A 28 -1.18 5.02 7.88
CA GLY A 28 0.27 4.87 7.74
C GLY A 28 0.86 5.67 6.58
N ALA A 29 0.21 5.58 5.41
CA ALA A 29 0.66 6.29 4.21
C ALA A 29 0.57 7.81 4.42
N ASN A 30 -0.53 8.30 4.98
CA ASN A 30 -0.77 9.73 5.20
C ASN A 30 0.19 10.32 6.23
N MET A 31 0.59 9.55 7.25
CA MET A 31 1.61 9.98 8.21
C MET A 31 2.96 10.26 7.50
N LEU A 32 3.44 9.33 6.67
CA LEU A 32 4.67 9.53 5.90
C LEU A 32 4.53 10.65 4.87
N ALA A 33 3.38 10.71 4.20
CA ALA A 33 3.09 11.72 3.18
C ALA A 33 3.12 13.14 3.75
N GLY A 34 2.62 13.33 4.98
CA GLY A 34 2.69 14.60 5.71
C GLY A 34 4.13 15.06 5.97
N VAL A 35 5.03 14.14 6.29
CA VAL A 35 6.46 14.45 6.49
C VAL A 35 7.15 14.85 5.18
N LEU A 36 6.80 14.21 4.07
CA LEU A 36 7.43 14.47 2.76
C LEU A 36 6.86 15.69 2.03
N LYS A 37 5.63 16.13 2.36
CA LYS A 37 4.91 17.18 1.64
C LYS A 37 5.69 18.51 1.51
N PRO A 38 6.36 19.04 2.56
CA PRO A 38 7.15 20.26 2.44
C PRO A 38 8.34 20.15 1.47
N HIS A 39 8.78 18.92 1.20
CA HIS A 39 9.91 18.60 0.33
C HIS A 39 9.47 18.15 -1.07
N LYS A 40 8.17 18.22 -1.38
CA LYS A 40 7.56 17.74 -2.64
C LYS A 40 7.81 16.25 -2.92
N GLY A 41 8.06 15.47 -1.86
CA GLY A 41 8.24 14.02 -1.97
C GLY A 41 6.90 13.28 -2.01
N ILE A 42 6.93 12.09 -2.61
CA ILE A 42 5.77 11.19 -2.70
C ILE A 42 5.94 9.93 -1.85
N VAL A 43 4.83 9.28 -1.52
CA VAL A 43 4.82 7.94 -0.92
C VAL A 43 4.21 6.97 -1.93
N MET A 44 5.02 6.09 -2.49
CA MET A 44 4.55 4.93 -3.25
C MET A 44 4.24 3.79 -2.28
N TRP A 45 2.95 3.57 -2.00
CA TRP A 45 2.48 2.56 -1.08
C TRP A 45 2.03 1.32 -1.84
N ARG A 46 2.66 0.17 -1.61
CA ARG A 46 2.37 -1.05 -2.37
C ARG A 46 1.08 -1.72 -1.90
N ALA A 47 0.17 -2.00 -2.82
CA ALA A 47 -1.07 -2.75 -2.56
C ALA A 47 -0.88 -4.28 -2.58
N PHE A 48 0.36 -4.77 -2.61
CA PHE A 48 0.65 -6.21 -2.54
C PHE A 48 0.54 -6.68 -1.09
N VAL A 49 -0.69 -6.88 -0.63
CA VAL A 49 -1.08 -7.36 0.70
C VAL A 49 -2.03 -8.53 0.54
N TYR A 50 -1.91 -9.53 1.41
CA TYR A 50 -2.82 -10.65 1.47
C TYR A 50 -2.62 -11.43 2.78
N ASN A 51 -3.67 -12.10 3.24
CA ASN A 51 -3.60 -13.04 4.34
C ASN A 51 -3.40 -14.48 3.80
N PRO A 52 -2.37 -15.24 4.25
CA PRO A 52 -2.16 -16.65 3.84
C PRO A 52 -3.31 -17.59 4.20
N GLN A 53 -4.16 -17.24 5.17
CA GLN A 53 -5.33 -18.01 5.58
C GLN A 53 -6.59 -17.64 4.78
N SER A 54 -6.56 -16.62 3.92
CA SER A 54 -7.72 -16.26 3.09
C SER A 54 -8.03 -17.35 2.08
N SER A 55 -9.33 -17.63 1.87
CA SER A 55 -9.80 -18.62 0.88
C SER A 55 -9.63 -18.16 -0.56
N ASP A 56 -9.52 -16.84 -0.78
CA ASP A 56 -9.26 -16.25 -2.10
C ASP A 56 -8.23 -15.13 -1.99
N ARG A 57 -6.97 -15.49 -2.26
CA ARG A 57 -5.85 -14.53 -2.26
C ARG A 57 -6.03 -13.42 -3.31
N ALA A 58 -6.72 -13.69 -4.42
CA ALA A 58 -6.78 -12.75 -5.54
C ALA A 58 -7.61 -11.50 -5.21
N ASN A 59 -8.62 -11.61 -4.34
CA ASN A 59 -9.47 -10.46 -3.99
C ASN A 59 -8.92 -9.59 -2.87
N GLN A 60 -7.90 -10.06 -2.14
CA GLN A 60 -7.46 -9.43 -0.88
C GLN A 60 -6.96 -8.00 -1.04
N ALA A 61 -6.16 -7.71 -2.07
CA ALA A 61 -5.72 -6.34 -2.33
C ALA A 61 -6.91 -5.40 -2.58
N CYS A 62 -7.97 -5.92 -3.22
CA CYS A 62 -9.17 -5.16 -3.50
C CYS A 62 -10.00 -4.94 -2.23
N GLU A 63 -10.22 -5.99 -1.44
CA GLU A 63 -10.94 -5.93 -0.17
C GLU A 63 -10.27 -4.98 0.84
N GLU A 64 -8.94 -4.95 0.86
CA GLU A 64 -8.15 -4.08 1.75
C GLU A 64 -8.18 -2.61 1.30
N PHE A 65 -8.09 -2.33 0.00
CA PHE A 65 -7.89 -0.96 -0.50
C PHE A 65 -9.17 -0.29 -1.03
N MET A 66 -10.17 -1.02 -1.55
CA MET A 66 -11.42 -0.40 -2.01
C MET A 66 -12.10 0.47 -0.93
N PRO A 67 -12.22 0.03 0.35
CA PRO A 67 -12.84 0.87 1.38
C PRO A 67 -12.06 2.14 1.70
N LEU A 68 -10.79 2.22 1.30
CA LEU A 68 -9.88 3.34 1.56
C LEU A 68 -9.82 4.35 0.40
N ASP A 69 -10.59 4.13 -0.67
CA ASP A 69 -10.64 5.07 -1.79
C ASP A 69 -11.08 6.47 -1.31
N GLY A 70 -10.41 7.51 -1.79
CA GLY A 70 -10.58 8.89 -1.35
C GLY A 70 -9.99 9.25 0.03
N GLN A 71 -9.41 8.31 0.78
CA GLN A 71 -8.83 8.58 2.10
C GLN A 71 -7.33 8.88 2.08
N PHE A 72 -6.66 8.62 0.96
CA PHE A 72 -5.22 8.87 0.81
C PHE A 72 -4.91 10.33 0.49
N ALA A 73 -3.80 10.84 1.02
CA ALA A 73 -3.30 12.16 0.71
C ALA A 73 -2.89 12.29 -0.77
N ASP A 74 -2.92 13.52 -1.28
CA ASP A 74 -2.62 13.87 -2.68
C ASP A 74 -1.22 13.44 -3.17
N ASN A 75 -0.24 13.32 -2.27
CA ASN A 75 1.11 12.85 -2.58
C ASN A 75 1.35 11.36 -2.23
N VAL A 76 0.28 10.57 -2.08
CA VAL A 76 0.34 9.11 -1.96
C VAL A 76 -0.05 8.48 -3.31
N ILE A 77 0.72 7.50 -3.75
CA ILE A 77 0.44 6.70 -4.94
C ILE A 77 0.31 5.25 -4.50
N ILE A 78 -0.84 4.63 -4.80
CA ILE A 78 -1.03 3.20 -4.56
C ILE A 78 -0.40 2.43 -5.72
N GLN A 79 0.71 1.74 -5.44
CA GLN A 79 1.41 0.92 -6.42
C GLN A 79 0.83 -0.49 -6.44
N ILE A 80 0.12 -0.82 -7.52
CA ILE A 80 -0.54 -2.11 -7.73
C ILE A 80 0.29 -2.93 -8.74
N LYS A 81 0.38 -4.25 -8.54
CA LYS A 81 0.96 -5.16 -9.55
C LYS A 81 0.04 -5.26 -10.76
N ASN A 82 0.53 -5.85 -11.85
CA ASN A 82 -0.28 -6.05 -13.06
C ASN A 82 -1.39 -7.11 -12.89
N GLY A 83 -1.34 -7.92 -11.85
CA GLY A 83 -2.37 -8.90 -11.53
C GLY A 83 -2.44 -9.15 -10.01
N PRO A 84 -3.45 -9.91 -9.57
CA PRO A 84 -3.82 -9.99 -8.15
C PRO A 84 -2.99 -10.98 -7.34
N ILE A 85 -2.16 -11.82 -7.98
CA ILE A 85 -1.37 -12.84 -7.28
C ILE A 85 0.06 -12.36 -7.12
N ASP A 86 0.97 -12.77 -7.99
CA ASP A 86 2.40 -12.54 -7.80
C ASP A 86 3.18 -12.84 -9.07
N PHE A 87 2.95 -12.02 -10.09
CA PHE A 87 3.70 -12.05 -11.34
C PHE A 87 3.77 -13.44 -12.00
N GLN A 88 2.69 -14.20 -11.94
CA GLN A 88 2.58 -15.47 -12.66
C GLN A 88 2.77 -15.23 -14.17
N PRO A 89 3.16 -16.27 -14.95
CA PRO A 89 3.35 -16.14 -16.40
C PRO A 89 2.16 -15.53 -17.15
N ARG A 90 0.96 -15.64 -16.58
CA ARG A 90 -0.25 -14.92 -16.98
C ARG A 90 -1.13 -14.69 -15.75
N GLU A 91 -1.57 -13.46 -15.58
CA GLU A 91 -2.60 -13.06 -14.62
C GLU A 91 -3.69 -12.27 -15.35
N PRO A 92 -4.95 -12.30 -14.87
CA PRO A 92 -6.04 -11.53 -15.44
C PRO A 92 -5.84 -10.02 -15.32
#